data_AF-A0A2M8BGD0-F1
#
_entry.id   AF-A0A2M8BGD0-F1
#
_cell.length_a   1.000
_cell.length_b   1.000
_cell.length_c   1.000
_cell.angle_alpha   90.00
_cell.angle_beta   90.00
_cell.angle_gamma   90.00
#
_symmetry.space_group_name_H-M   'P 1'
#
loop_
_entity.id
_entity.type
_entity.pdbx_description
1 polymer ?
#
loop_
_entity_poly.entity_id
_entity_poly.type
_entity_poly.pdbx_seq_one_letter_code
_entity_poly.pdbx_strand_id
1 'polypeptide(L)'
;MQTQQWQAAADAVALIESWRRIPAPLSWMLHARLQLQGLQANWGLLAELAWLAPQRLERVVQQTAEPILQALVRQFEARFEEAGDADDLAWFPAWVLTERPALAPALTQAQASRHTQPEQAMRIMIELLGLERQGRQREVLAHRKTLRGLNGALYAAYMATR
;
A
#
# COMPACT_ATOMS: atom_id res chain seq x y z
N MET A 1 19.39 3.16 23.01
CA MET A 1 20.32 3.63 21.96
C MET A 1 19.75 3.43 20.55
N GLN A 2 19.15 2.28 20.23
CA GLN A 2 18.66 1.98 18.87
C GLN A 2 17.55 2.94 18.38
N THR A 3 16.57 3.31 19.22
CA THR A 3 15.52 4.29 18.86
C THR A 3 16.07 5.67 18.48
N GLN A 4 17.15 6.11 19.15
CA GLN A 4 17.77 7.40 18.88
C GLN A 4 18.52 7.42 17.53
N GLN A 5 19.07 6.28 17.12
CA GLN A 5 19.69 6.11 15.80
C GLN A 5 18.63 6.14 14.68
N TRP A 6 17.47 5.52 14.90
CA TRP A 6 16.36 5.57 13.95
C TRP A 6 15.75 6.97 13.81
N GLN A 7 15.67 7.72 14.91
CA GLN A 7 15.23 9.12 14.87
C GLN A 7 16.20 9.97 14.05
N ALA A 8 17.51 9.85 14.29
CA ALA A 8 18.52 10.58 13.53
C ALA A 8 18.49 10.22 12.03
N ALA A 9 18.22 8.96 11.69
CA ALA A 9 18.05 8.52 10.31
C ALA A 9 16.81 9.16 9.66
N ALA A 10 15.68 9.20 10.36
CA ALA A 10 14.46 9.85 9.87
C ALA A 10 14.69 11.36 9.65
N ASP A 11 15.35 12.03 10.58
CA ASP A 11 15.66 13.45 10.50
C ASP A 11 16.61 13.74 9.32
N ALA A 12 17.64 12.93 9.12
CA ALA A 12 18.57 13.06 8.00
C ALA A 12 17.87 12.91 6.64
N VAL A 13 16.95 11.94 6.51
CA VAL A 13 16.18 11.76 5.26
C VAL A 13 15.21 12.92 5.04
N ALA A 14 14.64 13.50 6.10
CA ALA A 14 13.74 14.65 5.99
C ALA A 14 14.43 15.91 5.43
N LEU A 15 15.76 16.01 5.52
CA LEU A 15 16.55 17.10 4.93
C LEU A 15 16.74 16.95 3.41
N ILE A 16 16.49 15.77 2.84
CA ILE A 16 16.61 15.55 1.40
C ILE A 16 15.39 16.18 0.72
N GLU A 17 15.62 17.13 -0.17
CA GLU A 17 14.54 17.75 -0.94
C GLU A 17 13.76 16.71 -1.74
N SER A 18 12.42 16.78 -1.68
CA SER A 18 11.53 15.86 -2.41
C SER A 18 11.78 14.37 -2.12
N TRP A 19 12.30 14.02 -0.93
CA TRP A 19 12.66 12.63 -0.57
C TRP A 19 11.54 11.61 -0.83
N ARG A 20 10.26 11.99 -0.66
CA ARG A 20 9.10 11.11 -0.94
C ARG A 20 8.96 10.69 -2.40
N ARG A 21 9.55 11.43 -3.34
CA ARG A 21 9.53 11.13 -4.78
C ARG A 21 10.74 10.30 -5.23
N ILE A 22 11.70 10.07 -4.33
CA ILE A 22 12.94 9.38 -4.65
C ILE A 22 12.89 7.99 -3.99
N PRO A 23 13.01 6.89 -4.76
CA PRO A 23 12.81 5.53 -4.23
C PRO A 23 13.68 5.16 -3.03
N ALA A 24 14.96 5.56 -3.02
CA ALA A 24 15.89 5.21 -1.95
C ALA A 24 15.59 5.97 -0.64
N PRO A 25 15.51 7.31 -0.62
CA PRO A 25 15.09 8.06 0.56
C PRO A 25 13.72 7.65 1.10
N LEU A 26 12.73 7.41 0.24
CA LEU A 26 11.41 6.93 0.68
C LEU A 26 11.50 5.59 1.41
N SER A 27 12.27 4.63 0.87
CA SER A 27 12.51 3.33 1.51
C SER A 27 13.22 3.47 2.86
N TRP A 28 14.22 4.34 2.97
CA TRP A 28 14.91 4.60 4.24
C TRP A 28 14.00 5.23 5.29
N MET A 29 13.18 6.22 4.90
CA MET A 29 12.22 6.84 5.80
C MET A 29 11.19 5.83 6.28
N LEU A 30 10.64 5.01 5.38
CA LEU A 30 9.67 3.98 5.73
C LEU A 30 10.29 3.02 6.76
N HIS A 31 11.49 2.52 6.51
CA HIS A 31 12.17 1.62 7.43
C HIS A 31 12.39 2.26 8.81
N ALA A 32 12.89 3.50 8.86
CA ALA A 32 13.09 4.22 10.12
C ALA A 32 11.77 4.44 10.87
N ARG A 33 10.70 4.85 10.18
CA ARG A 33 9.40 5.11 10.81
C ARG A 33 8.67 3.85 11.26
N LEU A 34 8.87 2.71 10.59
CA LEU A 34 8.36 1.43 11.07
C LEU A 34 8.96 1.11 12.45
N GLN A 35 10.27 1.36 12.64
CA GLN A 35 10.93 1.13 13.93
C GLN A 35 10.50 2.12 15.03
N LEU A 36 10.08 3.33 14.66
CA LEU A 36 9.72 4.39 15.61
C LEU A 36 8.21 4.43 15.95
N GLN A 37 7.36 4.21 14.96
CA GLN A 37 5.91 4.47 15.02
C GLN A 37 5.07 3.23 14.68
N GLY A 38 5.70 2.15 14.22
CA GLY A 38 5.04 0.92 13.81
C GLY A 38 4.30 1.02 12.48
N LEU A 39 3.76 -0.10 12.03
CA LEU A 39 3.06 -0.24 10.75
C LEU A 39 1.83 0.70 10.60
N GLN A 40 1.04 0.88 11.65
CA GLN A 40 -0.26 1.57 11.56
C GLN A 40 -0.13 3.03 11.08
N ALA A 41 0.92 3.73 11.51
CA ALA A 41 1.18 5.11 11.10
C ALA A 41 1.79 5.24 9.70
N ASN A 42 2.22 4.13 9.09
CA ASN A 42 3.09 4.13 7.91
C ASN A 42 2.48 3.46 6.67
N TRP A 43 1.21 3.07 6.72
CA TRP A 43 0.50 2.51 5.55
C TRP A 43 0.53 3.43 4.33
N GLY A 44 0.39 4.74 4.51
CA GLY A 44 0.47 5.71 3.40
C GLY A 44 1.85 5.70 2.72
N LEU A 45 2.94 5.72 3.50
CA LEU A 45 4.30 5.64 2.96
C LEU A 45 4.61 4.29 2.31
N LEU A 46 4.03 3.22 2.85
CA LEU A 46 4.13 1.89 2.27
C LEU A 46 3.49 1.86 0.88
N ALA A 47 2.29 2.43 0.73
CA ALA A 47 1.62 2.54 -0.56
C ALA A 47 2.43 3.38 -1.56
N GLU A 48 2.94 4.53 -1.13
CA GLU A 48 3.82 5.38 -1.95
C GLU A 48 5.05 4.60 -2.46
N LEU A 49 5.69 3.79 -1.60
CA LEU A 49 6.86 2.99 -1.98
C LEU A 49 6.48 1.83 -2.91
N ALA A 50 5.34 1.17 -2.64
CA ALA A 50 4.82 0.09 -3.49
C ALA A 50 4.68 0.56 -4.93
N TRP A 51 4.12 1.75 -5.16
CA TRP A 51 3.92 2.27 -6.51
C TRP A 51 5.19 2.79 -7.17
N LEU A 52 6.13 3.30 -6.37
CA LEU A 52 7.33 3.95 -6.88
C LEU A 52 8.47 2.95 -7.15
N ALA A 53 8.64 1.96 -6.28
CA ALA A 53 9.68 0.94 -6.38
C ALA A 53 9.28 -0.34 -5.61
N PRO A 54 8.46 -1.21 -6.23
CA PRO A 54 7.99 -2.47 -5.64
C PRO A 54 9.11 -3.34 -5.05
N GLN A 55 10.24 -3.45 -5.74
CA GLN A 55 11.39 -4.25 -5.29
C GLN A 55 12.04 -3.70 -4.02
N ARG A 56 11.91 -2.39 -3.77
CA ARG A 56 12.39 -1.79 -2.52
C ARG A 56 11.42 -2.04 -1.38
N LEU A 57 10.12 -2.10 -1.66
CA LEU A 57 9.14 -2.52 -0.67
C LEU A 57 9.42 -3.96 -0.22
N GLU A 58 9.68 -4.87 -1.14
CA GLU A 58 10.05 -6.26 -0.83
C GLU A 58 11.21 -6.33 0.16
N ARG A 59 12.29 -5.57 -0.09
CA ARG A 59 13.44 -5.49 0.81
C ARG A 59 13.07 -4.95 2.20
N VAL A 60 12.21 -3.94 2.27
CA VAL A 60 11.73 -3.41 3.57
C VAL A 60 10.92 -4.47 4.32
N VAL A 61 10.07 -5.23 3.63
CA VAL A 61 9.27 -6.32 4.23
C VAL A 61 10.18 -7.43 4.78
N GLN A 62 11.25 -7.77 4.05
CA GLN A 62 12.24 -8.77 4.48
C GLN A 62 13.07 -8.31 5.69
N GLN A 63 13.31 -7.00 5.83
CA GLN A 63 14.17 -6.42 6.89
C GLN A 63 13.41 -6.00 8.15
N THR A 64 12.10 -5.75 8.03
CA THR A 64 11.29 -5.31 9.17
C THR A 64 10.87 -6.47 10.07
N ALA A 65 10.74 -6.20 11.36
CA ALA A 65 10.24 -7.15 12.37
C ALA A 65 8.70 -7.07 12.54
N GLU A 66 7.97 -6.57 11.54
CA GLU A 66 6.51 -6.38 11.58
C GLU A 66 5.77 -7.64 11.09
N PRO A 67 5.31 -8.54 11.99
CA PRO A 67 4.76 -9.83 11.60
C PRO A 67 3.46 -9.70 10.80
N ILE A 68 2.68 -8.64 11.08
CA ILE A 68 1.44 -8.35 10.38
C ILE A 68 1.71 -8.04 8.91
N LEU A 69 2.72 -7.22 8.63
CA LEU A 69 3.08 -6.86 7.27
C LEU A 69 3.58 -8.09 6.50
N GLN A 70 4.47 -8.87 7.11
CA GLN A 70 4.99 -10.09 6.51
C GLN A 70 3.87 -11.10 6.18
N ALA A 71 2.92 -11.30 7.10
CA ALA A 71 1.80 -12.20 6.89
C ALA A 71 0.90 -11.73 5.73
N LEU A 72 0.63 -10.43 5.64
CA LEU A 72 -0.19 -9.87 4.55
C LEU A 72 0.50 -9.99 3.20
N VAL A 73 1.80 -9.71 3.12
CA VAL A 73 2.56 -9.84 1.87
C VAL A 73 2.61 -11.30 1.41
N ARG A 74 2.82 -12.26 2.31
CA ARG A 74 2.76 -13.69 1.95
C ARG A 74 1.39 -14.11 1.44
N GLN A 75 0.31 -13.59 2.04
CA GLN A 75 -1.05 -13.87 1.56
C GLN A 75 -1.31 -13.25 0.19
N PHE A 76 -0.79 -12.04 -0.04
CA PHE A 76 -0.83 -11.38 -1.34
C PHE A 76 -0.13 -12.24 -2.39
N GLU A 77 1.13 -12.60 -2.18
CA GLU A 77 1.92 -13.44 -3.09
C GLU A 77 1.25 -14.80 -3.39
N ALA A 78 0.55 -15.37 -2.41
CA ALA A 78 -0.12 -16.67 -2.56
C ALA A 78 -1.48 -16.58 -3.27
N ARG A 79 -2.17 -15.44 -3.23
CA ARG A 79 -3.58 -15.31 -3.67
C ARG A 79 -3.76 -14.34 -4.84
N PHE A 80 -2.77 -13.53 -5.14
CA PHE A 80 -2.81 -12.57 -6.23
C PHE A 80 -2.20 -13.19 -7.48
N GLU A 81 -3.06 -13.84 -8.27
CA GLU A 81 -2.70 -14.40 -9.57
C GLU A 81 -2.63 -13.29 -10.63
N GLU A 82 -1.62 -12.43 -10.53
CA GLU A 82 -1.05 -11.77 -11.71
C GLU A 82 0.27 -12.44 -12.08
N ALA A 83 0.93 -11.99 -13.14
CA ALA A 83 2.01 -12.69 -13.81
C ALA A 83 3.33 -12.78 -13.01
N GLY A 84 3.29 -13.00 -11.69
CA GLY A 84 4.40 -13.44 -10.85
C GLY A 84 5.65 -12.56 -10.87
N ASP A 85 5.53 -11.31 -11.33
CA ASP A 85 6.65 -10.40 -11.45
C ASP A 85 6.79 -9.59 -10.15
N ALA A 86 8.02 -9.23 -9.79
CA ALA A 86 8.29 -8.43 -8.59
C ALA A 86 7.58 -7.05 -8.60
N ASP A 87 7.06 -6.62 -9.75
CA ASP A 87 6.23 -5.42 -9.90
C ASP A 87 4.80 -5.61 -9.36
N ASP A 88 4.34 -6.83 -9.11
CA ASP A 88 3.01 -7.13 -8.60
C ASP A 88 2.78 -6.51 -7.22
N LEU A 89 3.85 -6.35 -6.41
CA LEU A 89 3.78 -5.65 -5.13
C LEU A 89 3.26 -4.21 -5.24
N ALA A 90 3.26 -3.59 -6.42
CA ALA A 90 2.59 -2.31 -6.63
C ALA A 90 1.08 -2.38 -6.34
N TRP A 91 0.45 -3.53 -6.53
CA TRP A 91 -0.98 -3.79 -6.26
C TRP A 91 -1.28 -4.13 -4.81
N PHE A 92 -0.27 -4.47 -4.00
CA PHE A 92 -0.43 -4.81 -2.60
C PHE A 92 -1.27 -3.80 -1.80
N PRO A 93 -1.10 -2.46 -1.93
CA PRO A 93 -1.91 -1.49 -1.20
C PRO A 93 -3.40 -1.52 -1.58
N ALA A 94 -3.73 -1.86 -2.82
CA ALA A 94 -5.11 -2.01 -3.24
C ALA A 94 -5.68 -3.36 -2.77
N TRP A 95 -4.89 -4.43 -2.87
CA TRP A 95 -5.29 -5.76 -2.42
C TRP A 95 -5.50 -5.83 -0.91
N VAL A 96 -4.65 -5.19 -0.09
CA VAL A 96 -4.80 -5.25 1.37
C VAL A 96 -6.14 -4.66 1.85
N LEU A 97 -6.80 -3.81 1.05
CA LEU A 97 -8.13 -3.28 1.33
C LEU A 97 -9.25 -4.32 1.15
N THR A 98 -9.03 -5.41 0.40
CA THR A 98 -9.97 -6.54 0.30
C THR A 98 -9.98 -7.34 1.60
N GLU A 99 -8.81 -7.54 2.20
CA GLU A 99 -8.61 -8.29 3.44
C GLU A 99 -8.85 -7.42 4.69
N ARG A 100 -8.45 -6.14 4.64
CA ARG A 100 -8.53 -5.21 5.77
C ARG A 100 -9.13 -3.86 5.36
N PRO A 101 -10.46 -3.77 5.16
CA PRO A 101 -11.14 -2.53 4.81
C PRO A 101 -10.91 -1.38 5.80
N ALA A 102 -10.66 -1.70 7.08
CA ALA A 102 -10.38 -0.72 8.12
C ALA A 102 -9.09 0.09 7.90
N LEU A 103 -8.21 -0.34 6.99
CA LEU A 103 -6.99 0.40 6.63
C LEU A 103 -7.24 1.59 5.70
N ALA A 104 -8.45 1.72 5.13
CA ALA A 104 -8.77 2.79 4.18
C ALA A 104 -8.37 4.20 4.68
N PRO A 105 -8.67 4.64 5.93
CA PRO A 105 -8.26 5.97 6.39
C PRO A 105 -6.74 6.17 6.45
N ALA A 106 -5.98 5.10 6.76
CA ALA A 106 -4.53 5.17 6.82
C ALA A 106 -3.90 5.19 5.43
N LEU A 107 -4.48 4.45 4.48
CA LEU A 107 -4.04 4.43 3.08
C LEU A 107 -4.43 5.71 2.32
N THR A 108 -5.50 6.40 2.70
CA THR A 108 -5.83 7.73 2.16
C THR A 108 -4.74 8.78 2.42
N GLN A 109 -3.88 8.57 3.42
CA GLN A 109 -2.75 9.48 3.70
C GLN A 109 -1.61 9.38 2.68
N ALA A 110 -1.65 8.40 1.77
CA ALA A 110 -0.68 8.26 0.70
C ALA A 110 -0.75 9.46 -0.26
N GLN A 111 0.39 10.08 -0.52
CA GLN A 111 0.50 11.13 -1.52
C GLN A 111 0.37 10.57 -2.94
N ALA A 112 -0.10 11.40 -3.86
CA ALA A 112 -0.12 11.05 -5.28
C ALA A 112 1.30 10.77 -5.78
N SER A 113 1.45 9.69 -6.54
CA SER A 113 2.72 9.27 -7.14
C SER A 113 2.67 9.54 -8.64
N ARG A 114 2.82 8.50 -9.47
CA ARG A 114 2.86 8.59 -10.93
C ARG A 114 1.50 8.32 -11.60
N HIS A 115 0.41 8.27 -10.83
CA HIS A 115 -0.93 7.95 -11.32
C HIS A 115 -0.98 6.59 -12.05
N THR A 116 -0.21 5.62 -11.56
CA THR A 116 -0.16 4.27 -12.12
C THR A 116 -1.49 3.55 -11.91
N GLN A 117 -1.74 2.48 -12.67
CA GLN A 117 -2.95 1.66 -12.50
C GLN A 117 -3.09 1.11 -11.07
N PRO A 118 -2.04 0.63 -10.38
CA PRO A 118 -2.14 0.20 -8.98
C PRO A 118 -2.53 1.33 -8.01
N GLU A 119 -2.03 2.55 -8.22
CA GLU A 119 -2.43 3.73 -7.44
C GLU A 119 -3.93 4.01 -7.63
N GLN A 120 -4.38 4.05 -8.89
CA GLN A 120 -5.79 4.31 -9.22
C GLN A 120 -6.71 3.24 -8.62
N ALA A 121 -6.30 1.97 -8.68
CA ALA A 121 -7.07 0.87 -8.10
C ALA A 121 -7.21 1.00 -6.58
N MET A 122 -6.15 1.39 -5.86
CA MET A 122 -6.25 1.64 -4.42
C MET A 122 -7.24 2.78 -4.12
N ARG A 123 -7.19 3.88 -4.88
CA ARG A 123 -8.10 5.02 -4.71
C ARG A 123 -9.56 4.62 -4.95
N ILE A 124 -9.83 3.88 -6.03
CA ILE A 124 -11.16 3.33 -6.33
C ILE A 124 -11.62 2.39 -5.22
N MET A 125 -10.73 1.55 -4.69
CA MET A 125 -11.06 0.66 -3.57
C MET A 125 -11.50 1.46 -2.33
N ILE A 126 -10.79 2.53 -1.96
CA ILE A 126 -11.18 3.39 -0.82
C ILE A 126 -12.56 4.01 -1.04
N GLU A 127 -12.81 4.54 -2.24
CA GLU A 127 -14.11 5.13 -2.60
C GLU A 127 -15.23 4.08 -2.57
N LEU A 128 -14.98 2.91 -3.16
CA LEU A 128 -15.89 1.78 -3.19
C LEU A 128 -16.28 1.34 -1.77
N LEU A 129 -15.33 1.19 -0.85
CA LEU A 129 -15.58 0.86 0.55
C LEU A 129 -16.43 1.93 1.25
N GLY A 130 -16.20 3.20 0.93
CA GLY A 130 -16.99 4.31 1.44
C GLY A 130 -18.44 4.27 0.95
N LEU A 131 -18.64 3.99 -0.34
CA LEU A 131 -19.96 3.88 -0.97
C LEU A 131 -20.76 2.68 -0.47
N GLU A 132 -20.11 1.55 -0.24
CA GLU A 132 -20.72 0.34 0.34
C GLU A 132 -21.32 0.64 1.72
N ARG A 133 -20.55 1.30 2.58
CA ARG A 133 -21.00 1.73 3.90
C ARG A 133 -22.18 2.71 3.85
N GLN A 134 -22.28 3.50 2.78
CA GLN A 134 -23.36 4.47 2.58
C GLN A 134 -24.60 3.86 1.90
N GLY A 135 -24.56 2.59 1.47
CA GLY A 135 -25.67 1.94 0.76
C GLY A 135 -25.88 2.45 -0.67
N ARG A 136 -24.89 3.10 -1.28
CA ARG A 136 -25.02 3.74 -2.62
C ARG A 136 -24.84 2.72 -3.76
N GLN A 137 -25.75 1.75 -3.85
CA GLN A 137 -25.66 0.57 -4.72
C GLN A 137 -25.35 0.89 -6.20
N ARG A 138 -25.98 1.92 -6.77
CA ARG A 138 -25.75 2.32 -8.17
C ARG A 138 -24.30 2.71 -8.44
N GLU A 139 -23.68 3.42 -7.50
CA GLU A 139 -22.30 3.90 -7.64
C GLU A 139 -21.29 2.81 -7.31
N VAL A 140 -21.62 1.92 -6.36
CA VAL A 140 -20.87 0.70 -6.10
C VAL A 140 -20.73 -0.13 -7.38
N LEU A 141 -21.82 -0.32 -8.14
CA LEU A 141 -21.78 -1.05 -9.41
C LEU A 141 -20.86 -0.38 -10.45
N ALA A 142 -20.87 0.95 -10.53
CA ALA A 142 -19.99 1.70 -11.42
C ALA A 142 -18.51 1.50 -11.04
N HIS A 143 -18.16 1.63 -9.76
CA HIS A 143 -16.78 1.46 -9.27
C HIS A 143 -16.31 0.02 -9.39
N ARG A 144 -17.19 -0.98 -9.18
CA ARG A 144 -16.89 -2.40 -9.44
C ARG A 144 -16.55 -2.65 -10.91
N LYS A 145 -17.28 -2.04 -11.83
CA LYS A 145 -16.98 -2.13 -13.27
C LYS A 145 -15.61 -1.51 -13.59
N THR A 146 -15.29 -0.36 -13.03
CA THR A 146 -13.98 0.29 -13.21
C THR A 146 -12.86 -0.55 -12.64
N LEU A 147 -13.01 -1.09 -11.43
CA LEU A 147 -12.02 -1.96 -10.78
C LEU A 147 -11.74 -3.21 -11.62
N ARG A 148 -12.79 -3.86 -12.13
CA ARG A 148 -12.66 -5.00 -13.05
C ARG A 148 -11.92 -4.64 -14.34
N GLY A 149 -12.10 -3.42 -14.85
CA GLY A 149 -11.40 -2.93 -16.04
C GLY A 149 -9.93 -2.59 -15.79
N LEU A 150 -9.55 -2.25 -14.56
CA LEU A 150 -8.15 -2.01 -14.19
C LEU A 150 -7.39 -3.30 -13.95
N ASN A 151 -7.98 -4.25 -13.21
CA ASN A 151 -7.31 -5.47 -12.81
C ASN A 151 -8.31 -6.58 -12.46
N GLY A 152 -8.26 -7.68 -13.20
CA GLY A 152 -9.17 -8.81 -13.01
C GLY A 152 -8.91 -9.58 -11.72
N ALA A 153 -7.64 -9.79 -11.36
CA ALA A 153 -7.24 -10.51 -10.16
C ALA A 153 -7.64 -9.76 -8.88
N LEU A 154 -7.41 -8.44 -8.84
CA LEU A 154 -7.82 -7.58 -7.75
C LEU A 154 -9.36 -7.55 -7.60
N TYR A 155 -10.08 -7.45 -8.72
CA TYR A 155 -11.54 -7.51 -8.70
C TYR A 155 -12.05 -8.85 -8.17
N ALA A 156 -11.45 -9.97 -8.61
CA ALA A 156 -11.80 -11.31 -8.11
C ALA A 156 -11.52 -11.43 -6.61
N ALA A 157 -10.36 -10.95 -6.14
CA ALA A 157 -10.02 -10.93 -4.72
C ALA A 157 -11.01 -10.09 -3.89
N TYR A 158 -11.42 -8.92 -4.39
CA TYR A 158 -12.43 -8.10 -3.76
C TYR A 158 -13.80 -8.78 -3.70
N MET A 159 -14.25 -9.42 -4.80
CA MET A 159 -15.52 -10.12 -4.84
C MET A 159 -15.54 -11.36 -3.91
N ALA A 160 -14.40 -11.99 -3.65
CA ALA A 160 -14.29 -13.12 -2.75
C ALA A 160 -14.49 -12.75 -1.26
N THR A 161 -14.37 -11.47 -0.90
CA THR A 161 -14.54 -10.97 0.49
C THR A 161 -15.80 -10.13 0.69
N ARG A 162 -16.76 -10.18 -0.25
CA ARG A 162 -18.02 -9.43 -0.22
C ARG A 162 -19.23 -10.35 -0.33
#